data_AF-A0A932MLQ3-F1
#
_entry.id   AF-A0A932MLQ3-F1
#
_cell.length_a   1.000
_cell.length_b   1.000
_cell.length_c   1.000
_cell.angle_alpha   90.00
_cell.angle_beta   90.00
_cell.angle_gamma   90.00
#
_symmetry.space_group_name_H-M   'P 1'
#
loop_
_entity.id
_entity.type
_entity.pdbx_description
1 polymer ?
#
loop_
_entity_poly.entity_id
_entity_poly.type
_entity_poly.pdbx_seq_one_letter_code
_entity_poly.pdbx_strand_id
1 'polypeptide(L)' 'MNKVLTSKRVQQALRSESDPKSAVILRRFFKTCKGEYGEGDVFWGIKVPVQRRMARTFRDLPILEVETLLQSPV' A
#
# COMPACT_ATOMS: atom_id res chain seq x y z
N MET A 1 -17.66 -19.71 -6.99
CA MET A 1 -17.34 -19.15 -5.66
C MET A 1 -17.18 -17.64 -5.80
N ASN A 2 -18.13 -16.83 -5.32
CA ASN A 2 -17.96 -15.38 -5.26
C ASN A 2 -16.86 -15.07 -4.23
N LYS A 3 -15.69 -14.70 -4.74
CA LYS A 3 -14.49 -14.47 -3.94
C LYS A 3 -14.65 -13.12 -3.26
N VAL A 4 -15.13 -13.09 -2.01
CA VAL A 4 -15.31 -11.87 -1.22
C VAL A 4 -14.05 -11.00 -1.30
N LEU A 5 -14.21 -9.75 -1.71
CA LEU A 5 -13.13 -8.77 -1.77
C LEU A 5 -12.93 -8.21 -0.36
N THR A 6 -11.70 -8.28 0.15
CA THR A 6 -11.35 -7.81 1.49
C THR A 6 -10.03 -7.05 1.45
N SER A 7 -9.85 -6.13 2.39
CA SER A 7 -8.61 -5.40 2.66
C SER A 7 -7.41 -6.34 2.76
N LYS A 8 -7.57 -7.48 3.46
CA LYS A 8 -6.53 -8.51 3.58
C LYS A 8 -6.07 -9.04 2.21
N ARG A 9 -6.97 -9.24 1.26
CA ARG A 9 -6.61 -9.72 -0.08
C ARG A 9 -5.88 -8.64 -0.89
N VAL A 10 -6.27 -7.39 -0.72
CA VAL A 10 -5.57 -6.24 -1.32
C VAL A 10 -4.15 -6.13 -0.77
N GLN A 11 -3.99 -6.18 0.55
CA GLN A 11 -2.69 -6.16 1.21
C GLN A 11 -1.80 -7.32 0.78
N GLN A 12 -2.35 -8.54 0.67
CA GLN A 12 -1.59 -9.70 0.18
C GLN A 12 -1.10 -9.49 -1.26
N ALA A 13 -1.97 -8.98 -2.15
CA ALA A 13 -1.61 -8.72 -3.55
C ALA A 13 -0.57 -7.59 -3.67
N LEU A 14 -0.72 -6.51 -2.91
CA LEU A 14 0.28 -5.43 -2.86
C LEU A 14 1.61 -5.92 -2.29
N ARG A 15 1.58 -6.67 -1.19
CA ARG A 15 2.80 -7.19 -0.55
C ARG A 15 3.59 -8.13 -1.46
N SER A 16 2.92 -8.91 -2.32
CA SER A 16 3.63 -9.73 -3.33
C SER A 16 4.38 -8.91 -4.39
N GLU A 17 4.06 -7.62 -4.53
CA GLU A 17 4.71 -6.69 -5.45
C GLU A 17 5.70 -5.75 -4.74
N SER A 18 5.96 -5.99 -3.44
CA SER A 18 6.86 -5.16 -2.65
C SER A 18 8.32 -5.31 -3.10
N ASP A 19 9.04 -4.19 -3.07
CA ASP A 19 10.48 -4.14 -3.35
C ASP A 19 11.20 -3.40 -2.22
N PRO A 20 11.92 -4.13 -1.35
CA PRO A 20 12.67 -3.54 -0.24
C PRO A 20 13.68 -2.49 -0.68
N LYS A 21 14.29 -2.63 -1.86
CA LYS A 21 15.27 -1.65 -2.37
C LYS A 21 14.59 -0.33 -2.71
N SER A 22 13.48 -0.39 -3.44
CA SER A 22 12.64 0.79 -3.72
C SER A 22 12.08 1.39 -2.43
N ALA A 23 11.69 0.58 -1.44
CA ALA A 23 11.21 1.08 -0.15
C ALA A 23 12.24 1.97 0.56
N VAL A 24 13.51 1.57 0.58
CA VAL A 24 14.61 2.37 1.15
C VAL A 24 14.77 3.70 0.41
N ILE A 25 14.70 3.69 -0.93
CA ILE A 25 14.80 4.91 -1.73
C ILE A 25 13.64 5.86 -1.43
N LEU A 26 12.41 5.34 -1.36
CA LEU A 26 11.22 6.15 -1.06
C LEU A 26 11.30 6.75 0.35
N ARG A 27 11.71 5.96 1.35
CA ARG A 27 11.90 6.48 2.72
C ARG A 27 12.89 7.65 2.79
N ARG A 28 13.97 7.58 2.01
CA ARG A 28 14.94 8.69 1.91
C ARG A 28 14.36 9.89 1.18
N PHE A 29 13.64 9.66 0.08
CA PHE A 29 13.02 10.72 -0.71
C PHE A 29 11.94 11.49 0.08
N PHE A 30 11.07 10.77 0.79
CA PHE A 30 10.00 11.33 1.61
C PHE A 30 10.45 11.81 2.99
N LYS A 31 11.71 11.56 3.36
CA LYS A 31 12.31 12.00 4.62
C LYS A 31 11.51 11.51 5.82
N THR A 32 11.60 10.21 6.10
CA THR A 32 10.78 9.55 7.12
C THR A 32 11.40 9.50 8.51
N CYS A 33 12.50 10.23 8.76
CA CYS A 33 13.12 10.26 10.08
C CYS A 33 12.37 11.21 11.01
N LYS A 34 12.67 11.14 12.31
CA LYS A 34 12.11 12.03 13.33
C LYS A 34 12.40 13.50 13.00
N GLY A 35 11.38 14.34 13.07
CA GLY A 35 11.43 15.77 12.76
C GLY A 35 11.39 16.10 11.27
N GLU A 36 11.18 15.12 10.40
CA GLU A 36 11.10 15.31 8.95
C GLU A 36 9.65 15.19 8.42
N TYR A 37 9.47 15.45 7.12
CA TYR A 37 8.16 15.57 6.49
C TYR A 37 7.31 14.30 6.59
N GLY A 38 7.88 13.15 6.29
CA GLY A 38 7.19 11.85 6.34
C GLY A 38 7.48 11.08 7.62
N GLU A 39 7.73 11.77 8.74
CA GLU A 39 8.05 11.12 10.01
C GLU A 39 7.07 9.98 10.32
N GLY A 40 7.60 8.76 10.45
CA GLY A 40 6.80 7.58 10.77
C GLY A 40 6.22 6.82 9.56
N ASP A 41 6.29 7.37 8.35
CA ASP A 41 5.77 6.69 7.16
C ASP A 41 6.55 5.40 6.84
N VAL A 42 5.81 4.35 6.50
CA VAL A 42 6.33 3.06 6.09
C VAL A 42 6.02 2.83 4.62
N PHE A 43 6.99 2.26 3.89
CA PHE A 43 6.85 2.01 2.46
C PHE A 43 7.13 0.54 2.13
N TRP A 44 6.30 -0.06 1.28
CA TRP A 44 6.58 -1.36 0.64
C TRP A 44 7.38 -1.24 -0.67
N GLY A 45 7.67 -0.03 -1.15
CA GLY A 45 8.46 0.14 -2.38
C GLY A 45 7.69 -0.16 -3.67
N ILE A 46 6.36 -0.16 -3.62
CA ILE A 46 5.52 -0.52 -4.77
C ILE A 46 5.40 0.68 -5.72
N LYS A 47 5.78 0.50 -6.99
CA LYS A 47 5.71 1.56 -8.00
C LYS A 47 4.27 1.95 -8.34
N VAL A 48 4.06 3.23 -8.65
CA VAL A 48 2.73 3.80 -8.98
C VAL A 48 1.96 3.01 -10.07
N PRO A 49 2.57 2.53 -11.17
CA PRO A 49 1.84 1.74 -12.17
C PRO A 49 1.25 0.44 -11.61
N VAL A 50 1.93 -0.21 -10.66
CA VAL A 50 1.44 -1.42 -9.99
C VAL A 50 0.27 -1.09 -9.06
N GLN A 51 0.39 0.00 -8.28
CA GLN A 51 -0.71 0.47 -7.43
C GLN A 51 -1.97 0.77 -8.25
N ARG A 52 -1.83 1.46 -9.39
CA ARG A 52 -2.95 1.74 -10.32
C ARG A 52 -3.57 0.46 -10.89
N ARG A 53 -2.75 -0.57 -11.16
CA ARG A 53 -3.24 -1.89 -11.59
C ARG A 53 -4.06 -2.54 -10.48
N MET A 54 -3.57 -2.55 -9.24
CA MET A 54 -4.28 -3.12 -8.10
C MET A 54 -5.60 -2.40 -7.81
N ALA A 55 -5.61 -1.07 -7.85
CA ALA A 55 -6.83 -0.29 -7.68
C ALA A 55 -7.93 -0.66 -8.70
N ARG A 56 -7.54 -0.95 -9.96
CA ARG A 56 -8.49 -1.46 -10.97
C ARG A 56 -8.95 -2.88 -10.69
N THR A 57 -8.07 -3.77 -10.26
CA THR A 57 -8.40 -5.16 -9.91
C THR A 57 -9.40 -5.25 -8.75
N PHE A 58 -9.28 -4.34 -7.77
CA PHE A 58 -10.12 -4.28 -6.58
C PHE A 58 -11.13 -3.12 -6.63
N ARG A 59 -11.57 -2.72 -7.83
CA ARG A 59 -12.44 -1.54 -8.02
C ARG A 59 -13.77 -1.60 -7.27
N ASP A 60 -14.27 -2.81 -7.01
CA ASP A 60 -15.56 -3.06 -6.36
C ASP A 60 -15.37 -3.43 -4.87
N LEU A 61 -14.24 -3.07 -4.27
CA LEU A 61 -13.98 -3.30 -2.85
C LEU A 61 -15.01 -2.53 -1.99
N PRO A 62 -15.65 -3.17 -1.00
CA PRO A 62 -16.58 -2.49 -0.10
C PRO A 62 -15.93 -1.30 0.62
N ILE A 63 -16.69 -0.23 0.86
CA ILE A 63 -16.17 1.00 1.48
C ILE A 63 -15.53 0.74 2.86
N LEU A 64 -16.11 -0.15 3.66
CA LEU A 64 -15.56 -0.52 4.97
C LEU A 64 -14.17 -1.19 4.87
N GLU A 65 -13.93 -1.93 3.79
CA GLU A 65 -12.64 -2.55 3.53
C GLU A 65 -11.63 -1.51 3.01
N VAL A 66 -12.08 -0.46 2.30
CA VAL A 66 -11.24 0.69 1.94
C VAL A 66 -10.82 1.46 3.19
N GLU A 67 -11.75 1.74 4.11
CA GLU A 67 -11.45 2.38 5.40
C GLU A 67 -10.42 1.59 6.20
N THR A 68 -10.56 0.26 6.22
CA THR A 68 -9.58 -0.64 6.86
C THR A 68 -8.18 -0.50 6.23
N LEU A 69 -8.09 -0.31 4.91
CA LEU A 69 -6.81 -0.07 4.23
C LEU A 69 -6.21 1.31 4.58
N LEU A 70 -7.04 2.35 4.69
CA LEU A 70 -6.57 3.71 5.02
C LEU A 70 -6.02 3.83 6.44
N GLN A 71 -6.46 2.97 7.36
CA GLN A 71 -5.96 2.89 8.72
C GLN A 71 -4.68 2.03 8.84
N SER A 72 -4.26 1.39 7.75
CA SER A 72 -3.03 0.60 7.74
C SER A 72 -1.82 1.54 7.88
N PRO A 73 -0.78 1.14 8.64
CA PRO A 73 0.43 1.96 8.78
C PRO A 73 1.32 1.93 7.52
N VAL A 74 0.87 1.31 6.41
CA VAL A 74 1.62 1.08 5.17
C VAL A 74 0.73 1.09 3.94
#